data_AF-A0A3D1V3B6-F1
#
_entry.id   AF-A0A3D1V3B6-F1
#
_cell.length_a   1.000
_cell.length_b   1.000
_cell.length_c   1.000
_cell.angle_alpha   90.00
_cell.angle_beta   90.00
_cell.angle_gamma   90.00
#
_symmetry.space_group_name_H-M   'P 1'
#
loop_
_entity.id
_entity.type
_entity.pdbx_description
1 polymer ?
#
loop_
_entity_poly.entity_id
_entity_poly.type
_entity_poly.pdbx_seq_one_letter_code
_entity_poly.pdbx_strand_id
1 'polypeptide(L)' 'MLYCLAREDESHVRRERDLNGDIRVGVFGGTFDPIHIGHLIVAEIMRFRLQLAQVIF' A
#
# COMPACT_ATOMS: atom_id res chain seq x y z
N MET A 1 11.70 -18.63 3.28
CA MET A 1 11.72 -18.55 4.76
C MET A 1 11.83 -17.08 5.14
N LEU A 2 10.80 -16.24 5.00
CA LEU A 2 9.59 -16.19 5.82
C LEU A 2 8.42 -15.51 5.06
N TYR A 3 8.08 -15.97 3.85
CA TYR A 3 6.74 -15.72 3.27
C TYR A 3 5.78 -16.79 3.78
N CYS A 4 5.67 -16.88 5.11
CA CYS A 4 4.75 -17.81 5.76
C CYS A 4 3.36 -17.18 5.70
N LEU A 5 2.52 -17.77 4.83
CA LEU A 5 1.07 -17.59 4.75
C LEU A 5 0.62 -16.22 4.24
N ALA A 6 0.83 -15.98 2.94
CA ALA A 6 -0.20 -15.26 2.17
C ALA A 6 -1.43 -16.17 2.14
N ARG A 7 -2.26 -16.08 3.18
CA ARG A 7 -3.60 -16.65 3.20
C ARG A 7 -4.33 -16.10 1.99
N GLU A 8 -4.72 -17.00 1.11
CA GLU A 8 -5.71 -16.77 0.05
C GLU A 8 -7.00 -16.33 0.74
N ASP A 9 -7.30 -15.05 0.66
CA ASP A 9 -8.65 -14.56 0.84
C ASP A 9 -9.03 -13.75 -0.39
N GLU A 10 -9.39 -14.49 -1.45
CA GLU A 10 -10.02 -13.98 -2.66
C GLU A 10 -11.51 -13.62 -2.42
N SER A 11 -11.82 -13.02 -1.27
CA SER A 11 -13.17 -12.57 -0.96
C SER A 11 -13.15 -11.14 -0.46
N HIS A 12 -13.12 -10.19 -1.41
CA HIS A 12 -13.81 -8.88 -1.34
C HIS A 12 -13.10 -7.84 -2.21
N VAL A 13 -13.47 -7.80 -3.49
CA VAL A 13 -13.39 -6.58 -4.31
C VAL A 13 -14.48 -5.59 -3.84
N ARG A 14 -14.38 -5.14 -2.57
CA ARG A 14 -15.25 -4.10 -1.99
C ARG A 14 -14.38 -3.21 -1.12
N ARG A 15 -14.08 -2.03 -1.68
CA ARG A 15 -13.33 -0.89 -1.10
C ARG A 15 -13.17 -0.95 0.42
N GLU A 16 -11.90 -1.01 0.83
CA GLU A 16 -11.36 -0.86 2.17
C GLU A 16 -11.70 0.52 2.73
N ARG A 17 -12.99 0.70 3.08
CA ARG A 17 -13.44 1.75 3.97
C ARG A 17 -13.10 1.27 5.37
N ASP A 18 -12.37 2.07 6.14
CA ASP A 18 -12.22 1.79 7.56
C ASP A 18 -13.60 1.80 8.27
N LEU A 19 -13.65 1.44 9.54
CA LEU A 19 -14.91 1.41 10.31
C LEU A 19 -15.64 2.77 10.33
N ASN A 20 -14.96 3.85 9.94
CA ASN A 20 -15.50 5.20 9.81
C ASN A 20 -15.96 5.56 8.39
N GLY A 21 -15.67 4.72 7.39
CA GLY A 21 -15.96 5.04 5.99
C GLY A 21 -14.83 5.78 5.26
N ASP A 22 -13.74 6.08 5.95
CA ASP A 22 -12.64 6.88 5.45
C ASP A 22 -11.65 6.02 4.64
N ILE A 23 -11.06 6.66 3.63
CA ILE A 23 -10.07 6.04 2.75
C ILE A 23 -8.68 6.40 3.28
N ARG A 24 -7.89 5.40 3.63
CA ARG A 24 -6.51 5.62 4.09
C ARG A 24 -5.59 5.85 2.90
N VAL A 25 -5.07 7.06 2.78
CA VAL A 25 -4.15 7.47 1.71
C VAL A 25 -2.80 7.81 2.33
N GLY A 26 -1.72 7.26 1.77
CA GLY A 26 -0.36 7.64 2.12
C GLY A 26 0.20 8.69 1.17
N VAL A 27 1.04 9.58 1.68
CA VAL A 27 1.84 10.52 0.88
C VAL A 27 3.30 10.15 1.06
N PHE A 28 3.98 9.80 -0.03
CA PHE A 28 5.38 9.45 -0.05
C PHE A 28 6.15 10.52 -0.82
N GLY A 29 6.69 11.50 -0.09
CA GLY A 29 7.44 12.60 -0.67
C GLY A 29 8.94 12.31 -0.80
N GLY A 30 9.54 12.88 -1.85
CA GLY A 30 10.98 12.84 -2.12
C GLY A 30 11.31 13.72 -3.32
N THR A 31 12.59 14.01 -3.56
CA THR A 31 13.01 14.80 -4.73
C THR A 31 12.70 14.08 -6.05
N PHE A 32 12.66 12.74 -6.03
CA PHE A 32 12.27 11.88 -7.16
C PHE A 32 12.90 12.26 -8.51
N ASP A 33 14.18 12.64 -8.50
CA ASP A 33 14.91 13.12 -9.67
C ASP A 33 16.02 12.13 -10.08
N PRO A 34 15.72 11.06 -10.86
CA PRO A 34 14.40 10.60 -11.31
C PRO A 34 13.75 9.54 -10.40
N ILE A 35 12.45 9.29 -10.57
CA ILE A 35 11.81 8.13 -9.94
C ILE A 35 12.41 6.83 -10.48
N HIS A 36 12.68 5.87 -9.59
CA HIS A 36 13.24 4.56 -9.93
C HIS A 36 12.58 3.47 -9.07
N ILE A 37 12.91 2.20 -9.36
CA ILE A 37 12.26 1.04 -8.74
C ILE A 37 12.32 1.02 -7.21
N GLY A 38 13.36 1.63 -6.62
CA GLY A 38 13.51 1.72 -5.16
C GLY A 38 12.36 2.50 -4.53
N HIS A 39 11.98 3.64 -5.10
CA HIS A 39 10.84 4.43 -4.63
C HIS A 39 9.52 3.64 -4.75
N LEU A 40 9.33 2.90 -5.84
CA LEU A 40 8.12 2.10 -6.07
C LEU A 40 8.02 0.93 -5.08
N ILE A 41 9.13 0.25 -4.79
CA ILE A 41 9.19 -0.82 -3.79
C ILE A 41 8.81 -0.27 -2.41
N VAL A 42 9.36 0.89 -2.03
CA VAL A 42 9.03 1.52 -0.74
C VAL A 42 7.55 1.87 -0.66
N ALA A 43 6.99 2.48 -1.71
CA ALA A 43 5.57 2.81 -1.77
C ALA A 43 4.67 1.56 -1.65
N GLU A 44 5.00 0.46 -2.32
CA GLU A 44 4.23 -0.79 -2.23
C GLU A 44 4.31 -1.41 -0.83
N ILE A 45 5.49 -1.41 -0.21
CA ILE A 45 5.68 -1.87 1.16
C ILE A 45 4.86 -1.01 2.12
N MET A 46 4.83 0.31 1.95
CA MET A 46 4.00 1.22 2.75
C MET A 46 2.52 0.91 2.57
N ARG A 47 2.06 0.75 1.32
CA ARG A 47 0.67 0.40 1.00
C ARG A 47 0.24 -0.87 1.73
N PHE A 48 1.04 -1.93 1.64
CA PHE A 48 0.75 -3.21 2.27
C PHE A 48 0.84 -3.17 3.80
N ARG A 49 1.95 -2.66 4.36
CA ARG A 49 2.18 -2.67 5.82
C ARG A 49 1.27 -1.73 6.59
N LEU A 50 0.84 -0.64 5.96
CA LEU A 50 -0.04 0.36 6.55
C LEU A 50 -1.48 0.22 6.04
N GLN A 51 -1.82 -0.86 5.33
CA GLN A 51 -3.11 -1.14 4.67
C GLN A 51 -3.75 0.13 4.08
N LEU A 52 -2.99 0.82 3.24
CA LEU A 52 -3.44 2.04 2.57
C LEU A 52 -4.17 1.63 1.30
N ALA A 53 -5.23 2.36 0.97
CA ALA A 53 -5.90 2.19 -0.31
C ALA A 53 -4.99 2.61 -1.48
N GLN A 54 -4.18 3.66 -1.28
CA GLN A 54 -3.24 4.17 -2.28
C GLN A 54 -2.09 4.97 -1.64
N VAL A 55 -1.01 5.14 -2.40
CA VAL A 55 0.12 6.02 -2.07
C VAL A 55 0.25 7.07 -3.19
N ILE A 56 0.38 8.33 -2.79
CA ILE A 56 0.59 9.48 -3.67
C ILE A 56 2.06 9.90 -3.56
N PHE A 57 2.70 10.20 -4.69
CA PHE A 57 4.08 10.66 -4.81
C PHE A 57 4.14 12.17 -5.00
#